data_AF-A0AAN8FPE1-F1
#
_entry.id   AF-A0AAN8FPE1-F1
#
_cell.length_a   1.000
_cell.length_b   1.000
_cell.length_c   1.000
_cell.angle_alpha   90.00
_cell.angle_beta   90.00
_cell.angle_gamma   90.00
#
_symmetry.space_group_name_H-M   'P 1'
#
loop_
_entity.id
_entity.type
_entity.pdbx_description
1 polymer ?
#
loop_
_entity_poly.entity_id
_entity_poly.type
_entity_poly.pdbx_seq_one_letter_code
_entity_poly.pdbx_strand_id
1 'polypeptide(L)' 'SYIFPGVALGAVLFKAKRIPDKAFLIAARRVAASVSEKSLNDYARLYPRLKDIRELSVKIALDIGNYLYENDLATLHPEP' A
#
# COMPACT_ATOMS: atom_id res chain seq x y z
N SER A 1 11.22 -4.36 -1.39
CA SER A 1 10.69 -3.61 -2.55
C SER A 1 9.16 -3.46 -2.60
N TYR A 2 8.34 -4.37 -2.06
CA TYR A 2 6.86 -4.30 -2.21
C TYR A 2 6.16 -3.24 -1.35
N ILE A 3 6.75 -2.83 -0.23
CA ILE A 3 6.10 -1.96 0.76
C ILE A 3 6.51 -0.50 0.56
N PHE A 4 7.82 -0.23 0.62
CA PHE A 4 8.36 1.13 0.63
C PHE A 4 7.86 2.02 -0.53
N PRO A 5 7.79 1.57 -1.80
CA PRO A 5 7.31 2.43 -2.88
C PRO A 5 5.85 2.86 -2.70
N GLY A 6 4.95 1.96 -2.27
CA GLY A 6 3.55 2.29 -2.04
C GLY A 6 3.35 3.19 -0.82
N VAL A 7 4.06 2.89 0.28
CA VAL A 7 4.03 3.71 1.50
C VAL A 7 4.58 5.12 1.23
N ALA A 8 5.72 5.23 0.56
CA ALA A 8 6.34 6.51 0.21
C ALA A 8 5.46 7.31 -0.76
N LEU A 9 4.89 6.65 -1.77
CA LEU A 9 3.96 7.30 -2.70
C LEU A 9 2.74 7.86 -1.96
N GLY A 10 2.10 7.09 -1.08
CA GLY A 10 0.98 7.57 -0.27
C GLY A 10 1.38 8.74 0.64
N ALA A 11 2.52 8.63 1.32
CA ALA A 11 3.01 9.69 2.21
C ALA A 11 3.24 11.02 1.47
N VAL A 12 3.82 10.96 0.27
CA VAL A 12 4.10 12.14 -0.55
C VAL A 12 2.82 12.71 -1.16
N LEU A 13 2.00 11.88 -1.79
CA LEU A 13 0.78 12.34 -2.48
C LEU A 13 -0.19 13.02 -1.49
N PHE A 14 -0.44 12.40 -0.34
CA PHE A 14 -1.41 12.89 0.64
C PHE A 14 -0.82 13.84 1.68
N LYS A 15 0.47 14.22 1.50
CA LYS A 15 1.22 15.09 2.40
C LYS A 15 1.08 14.67 3.87
N ALA A 16 1.42 13.41 4.16
CA ALA A 16 1.25 12.84 5.48
C ALA A 16 2.09 13.57 6.54
N LYS A 17 1.49 13.94 7.69
CA LYS A 17 2.21 14.54 8.84
C LYS A 17 3.23 13.58 9.44
N ARG A 18 2.86 12.30 9.51
CA ARG A 18 3.65 11.18 10.04
C ARG A 18 3.14 9.88 9.44
N ILE A 19 4.01 8.87 9.36
CA ILE A 19 3.63 7.53 8.92
C ILE A 19 3.48 6.63 10.15
N PRO A 20 2.25 6.26 10.55
CA PRO A 20 2.04 5.36 11.69
C PRO A 20 2.31 3.90 11.29
N ASP A 21 2.60 3.05 12.28
CA ASP A 21 2.80 1.59 12.08
C ASP A 21 1.63 0.93 11.34
N LYS A 22 0.42 1.48 11.51
CA LYS A 22 -0.78 1.03 10.81
C LYS A 22 -0.63 1.08 9.29
N ALA A 23 0.10 2.05 8.73
CA ALA A 23 0.36 2.14 7.30
C ALA A 23 1.15 0.91 6.78
N PHE A 24 2.12 0.43 7.56
CA PHE A 24 2.88 -0.77 7.23
C PHE A 24 2.01 -2.04 7.35
N LEU A 25 1.12 -2.09 8.35
CA LEU A 25 0.16 -3.19 8.47
C LEU A 25 -0.82 -3.24 7.28
N ILE A 26 -1.33 -2.08 6.84
CA ILE A 26 -2.19 -1.95 5.67
C ILE A 26 -1.45 -2.44 4.42
N ALA A 27 -0.22 -1.96 4.21
CA ALA A 27 0.60 -2.39 3.08
C ALA A 27 0.86 -3.91 3.09
N ALA A 28 1.19 -4.49 4.25
CA ALA A 28 1.42 -5.93 4.39
C ALA A 28 0.16 -6.76 4.04
N ARG A 29 -1.01 -6.35 4.54
CA ARG A 29 -2.30 -6.98 4.21
C ARG A 29 -2.58 -6.88 2.71
N ARG A 30 -2.29 -5.72 2.10
CA ARG A 30 -2.52 -5.50 0.67
C ARG A 30 -1.61 -6.37 -0.21
N VAL A 31 -0.35 -6.55 0.17
CA VAL A 31 0.58 -7.45 -0.50
C VAL A 31 0.09 -8.90 -0.42
N ALA A 32 -0.31 -9.37 0.77
CA ALA A 32 -0.81 -10.72 0.97
C ALA A 32 -2.08 -10.99 0.14
N ALA A 33 -3.02 -10.04 0.12
CA ALA A 33 -4.24 -10.12 -0.66
C ALA A 33 -4.01 -10.07 -2.19
N SER A 34 -2.83 -9.68 -2.64
CA SER A 34 -2.47 -9.60 -4.06
C SER A 34 -1.81 -10.89 -4.59
N VAL A 35 -1.63 -11.90 -3.73
CA VAL A 35 -1.17 -13.23 -4.13
C VAL A 35 -2.37 -14.04 -4.60
N SER A 36 -2.37 -14.47 -5.86
CA SER A 36 -3.44 -15.33 -6.38
C SER A 36 -3.32 -16.76 -5.84
N GLU A 37 -4.45 -17.46 -5.69
CA GLU A 37 -4.45 -18.89 -5.29
C GLU A 37 -3.57 -19.73 -6.20
N LYS A 38 -3.60 -19.47 -7.52
CA LYS A 38 -2.70 -20.12 -8.48
C LYS A 38 -1.22 -19.88 -8.14
N SER A 39 -0.86 -18.65 -7.78
CA SER A 39 0.52 -18.31 -7.40
C SER A 39 0.95 -19.05 -6.13
N LEU A 40 0.05 -19.17 -5.17
CA LEU A 40 0.30 -19.84 -3.90
C LEU A 40 0.35 -21.37 -4.05
N ASN A 41 -0.66 -21.96 -4.68
CA ASN A 41 -0.87 -23.41 -4.70
C ASN A 41 -0.03 -24.10 -5.79
N ASP A 42 0.05 -23.53 -7.00
CA ASP A 42 0.73 -24.18 -8.12
C ASP A 42 2.22 -23.84 -8.17
N TYR A 43 2.59 -22.64 -7.70
CA TYR A 43 3.95 -22.12 -7.81
C TYR A 43 4.63 -21.84 -6.46
N ALA A 44 3.97 -22.14 -5.33
CA ALA A 44 4.49 -21.92 -3.97
C ALA A 44 5.01 -20.48 -3.71
N ARG A 45 4.40 -19.47 -4.35
CA ARG A 45 4.82 -18.07 -4.20
C ARG A 45 4.08 -17.39 -3.07
N LEU A 46 4.85 -16.90 -2.09
CA LEU A 46 4.33 -16.10 -0.97
C LEU A 46 4.13 -14.62 -1.32
N TYR A 47 4.68 -14.16 -2.44
CA TYR A 47 4.60 -12.76 -2.88
C TYR A 47 4.06 -12.66 -4.31
N PRO A 48 3.39 -11.53 -4.64
CA PRO A 48 2.95 -11.27 -6.00
C PRO A 48 4.15 -11.12 -6.93
N ARG A 49 3.95 -11.30 -8.24
CA ARG A 49 5.05 -11.24 -9.21
C ARG A 49 5.62 -9.82 -9.27
N LEU A 50 6.94 -9.71 -9.44
CA LEU A 50 7.63 -8.42 -9.53
C LEU A 50 7.10 -7.51 -10.65
N LYS A 51 6.62 -8.08 -11.77
CA LYS A 51 6.02 -7.29 -12.85
C LYS A 51 4.76 -6.52 -12.44
N ASP A 52 4.06 -6.99 -11.41
CA ASP A 52 2.81 -6.43 -10.90
C ASP A 52 3.08 -5.37 -9.79
N ILE A 53 4.36 -5.09 -9.45
CA ILE A 53 4.75 -4.27 -8.29
C ILE A 53 4.33 -2.80 -8.39
N ARG A 54 4.28 -2.22 -9.60
CA ARG A 54 3.90 -0.81 -9.80
C ARG A 54 2.43 -0.59 -9.48
N GLU A 55 1.57 -1.43 -10.03
CA GLU A 55 0.14 -1.39 -9.77
C GLU A 55 -0.17 -1.67 -8.29
N LEU A 56 0.54 -2.63 -7.68
CA LEU A 56 0.46 -2.90 -6.25
C LEU A 56 0.87 -1.69 -5.40
N SER A 57 1.91 -0.97 -5.81
CA SER A 57 2.36 0.24 -5.08
C SER A 57 1.29 1.33 -5.09
N VAL A 58 0.60 1.53 -6.23
CA VAL A 58 -0.53 2.48 -6.33
C VAL A 58 -1.67 2.06 -5.41
N LYS A 59 -2.03 0.77 -5.41
CA LYS A 59 -3.08 0.23 -4.53
C LYS A 59 -2.75 0.45 -3.05
N ILE A 60 -1.51 0.17 -2.64
CA ILE A 60 -1.03 0.43 -1.27
C ILE A 60 -1.12 1.92 -0.93
N ALA A 61 -0.71 2.80 -1.85
CA ALA A 61 -0.75 4.24 -1.64
C ALA A 61 -2.18 4.73 -1.39
N LEU A 62 -3.16 4.27 -2.18
CA LEU A 62 -4.58 4.59 -2.00
C LEU A 62 -5.11 4.11 -0.65
N ASP A 63 -4.85 2.85 -0.28
CA ASP A 63 -5.30 2.28 0.99
C ASP A 63 -4.71 3.07 2.20
N ILE A 64 -3.47 3.53 2.08
CA ILE A 64 -2.83 4.39 3.08
C ILE A 64 -3.43 5.80 3.07
N GLY A 65 -3.69 6.38 1.90
CA GLY A 65 -4.30 7.70 1.76
C GLY A 65 -5.63 7.81 2.49
N ASN A 66 -6.52 6.84 2.25
CA ASN A 66 -7.81 6.75 2.94
C ASN A 66 -7.62 6.73 4.46
N TYR A 67 -6.72 5.86 4.95
CA TYR A 67 -6.41 5.79 6.38
C TYR A 67 -5.85 7.12 6.92
N LEU A 68 -5.02 7.83 6.15
CA LEU A 68 -4.47 9.12 6.57
C LEU A 68 -5.56 10.20 6.67
N TYR A 69 -6.52 10.25 5.75
CA TYR A 69 -7.65 11.18 5.81
C TYR A 69 -8.57 10.85 7.00
N GLU A 70 -8.97 9.59 7.16
CA GLU A 70 -9.83 9.13 8.26
C GLU A 70 -9.26 9.41 9.66
N ASN A 71 -7.94 9.60 9.78
CA ASN A 71 -7.24 9.77 11.06
C ASN A 71 -6.60 11.17 11.21
N ASP A 72 -6.99 12.16 10.40
CA ASP A 72 -6.48 13.55 10.44
C ASP A 72 -4.95 13.67 10.25
N LEU A 73 -4.36 12.72 9.53
CA LEU A 73 -2.92 12.65 9.26
C LEU A 73 -2.54 13.18 7.87
N ALA A 74 -3.48 13.24 6.93
CA ALA A 74 -3.28 13.88 5.63
C ALA A 74 -3.32 15.42 5.75
N THR A 75 -2.59 16.13 4.89
CA THR A 75 -2.61 17.60 4.83
C THR A 75 -2.84 18.16 3.42
N LEU A 76 -3.00 17.29 2.43
CA LEU A 76 -3.46 17.71 1.11
C LEU A 76 -4.97 18.01 1.20
N HIS A 77 -5.35 19.26 0.96
CA HIS A 77 -6.74 19.71 0.93
C HIS A 77 -7.03 20.54 -0.33
N PRO A 78 -8.27 20.49 -0.87
CA PRO A 78 -9.37 19.60 -0.46
C PRO A 78 -9.02 18.11 -0.66
N GLU A 79 -9.76 17.22 -0.02
CA GLU A 79 -9.62 15.78 -0.28
C GLU A 79 -9.87 15.52 -1.77
N PRO A 80 -8.95 14.85 -2.48
CA PRO A 80 -9.02 14.65 -3.93
C PRO A 80 -10.13 13.69 -4.38
#